data_AF-A0A1B4V3P3-F1
#
_entry.id   AF-A0A1B4V3P3-F1
#
_cell.length_a   1.000
_cell.length_b   1.000
_cell.length_c   1.000
_cell.angle_alpha   90.00
_cell.angle_beta   90.00
_cell.angle_gamma   90.00
#
_symmetry.space_group_name_H-M   'P 1'
#
loop_
_entity.id
_entity.type
_entity.pdbx_description
1 polymer ?
#
loop_
_entity_poly.entity_id
_entity_poly.type
_entity_poly.pdbx_seq_one_letter_code
_entity_poly.pdbx_strand_id
1 'polypeptide(L)'
;MPIVEKDPWREQYFAGVSCPAHVYIPTDDTLAWQLNPNHRWVYNKLLVCETQGLVHAPHDVPPAAFPVFSKPIYNLRGMGTGSRVVRDAAEYERTQAPGHFWMPMLEGEHVSSDAVVVAGEPVWWRHSVGVPLVDGMFDYWTVLADARPRIESRCGDWLRRHLAGYTGCINLETIGATIIEVHLRFADQWPDLYGANWIDAVVRLYAEGRWEYDEACRRDAYSVVLFGAHGRPYDHPPEPVTDRLLSHPGLSSIQITFDPDRPAELHAMPPGGFRLAVVNAWDLEAGRAAREELAAWFGRGTFGELRSA
;
A
#
# COMPACT_ATOMS: atom_id res chain seq x y z
N MET A 1 -4.63 -4.58 -21.12
CA MET A 1 -4.21 -3.21 -20.78
C MET A 1 -2.73 -3.25 -20.40
N PRO A 2 -1.89 -2.32 -20.86
CA PRO A 2 -0.45 -2.28 -20.55
C PRO A 2 -0.13 -1.90 -19.10
N ILE A 3 -1.06 -1.23 -18.41
CA ILE A 3 -1.11 -1.22 -16.94
C ILE A 3 -1.86 -2.49 -16.55
N VAL A 4 -1.19 -3.40 -15.84
CA VAL A 4 -1.74 -4.73 -15.55
C VAL A 4 -2.27 -4.73 -14.12
N GLU A 5 -3.58 -4.51 -14.02
CA GLU A 5 -4.32 -4.52 -12.76
C GLU A 5 -5.05 -5.87 -12.59
N LYS A 6 -5.05 -6.40 -11.36
CA LYS A 6 -5.70 -7.68 -11.02
C LYS A 6 -7.04 -7.50 -10.33
N ASP A 7 -7.25 -6.35 -9.72
CA ASP A 7 -8.47 -5.99 -9.03
C ASP A 7 -9.37 -5.16 -9.95
N PRO A 8 -10.50 -5.68 -10.45
CA PRO A 8 -11.32 -5.00 -11.46
C PRO A 8 -11.80 -3.60 -11.02
N TRP A 9 -12.05 -3.41 -9.73
CA TRP A 9 -12.47 -2.10 -9.19
C TRP A 9 -11.37 -1.03 -9.26
N ARG A 10 -10.11 -1.38 -9.50
CA ARG A 10 -9.00 -0.43 -9.68
C ARG A 10 -8.75 -0.08 -11.15
N GLU A 11 -9.33 -0.83 -12.09
CA GLU A 11 -9.22 -0.53 -13.53
C GLU A 11 -9.73 0.88 -13.87
N GLN A 12 -10.66 1.41 -13.07
CA GLN A 12 -11.18 2.77 -13.19
C GLN A 12 -10.08 3.85 -13.22
N TYR A 13 -8.93 3.63 -12.57
CA TYR A 13 -7.81 4.58 -12.57
C TYR A 13 -7.05 4.66 -13.89
N PHE A 14 -7.19 3.62 -14.70
CA PHE A 14 -6.43 3.44 -15.93
C PHE A 14 -7.33 3.53 -17.16
N ALA A 15 -8.64 3.63 -16.96
CA ALA A 15 -9.61 3.82 -18.01
C ALA A 15 -9.32 5.11 -18.80
N GLY A 16 -9.20 4.99 -20.12
CA GLY A 16 -8.92 6.11 -21.02
C GLY A 16 -7.46 6.55 -21.09
N VAL A 17 -6.56 5.97 -20.29
CA VAL A 17 -5.12 6.26 -20.37
C VAL A 17 -4.53 5.67 -21.64
N SER A 18 -3.85 6.50 -22.44
CA SER A 18 -3.13 6.04 -23.62
C SER A 18 -1.80 5.42 -23.21
N CYS A 19 -1.63 4.13 -23.44
CA CYS A 19 -0.39 3.44 -23.11
C CYS A 19 0.01 2.45 -24.22
N PRO A 20 1.26 2.47 -24.71
CA PRO A 20 1.69 1.60 -25.79
C PRO A 20 1.60 0.11 -25.41
N ALA A 21 1.21 -0.75 -26.36
CA ALA A 21 0.99 -2.17 -26.10
C ALA A 21 2.24 -2.97 -25.64
N HIS A 22 3.43 -2.41 -25.83
CA HIS A 22 4.71 -3.02 -25.43
C HIS A 22 5.22 -2.52 -24.07
N VAL A 23 4.54 -1.54 -23.46
CA VAL A 23 4.89 -1.00 -22.15
C VAL A 23 4.12 -1.81 -21.09
N TYR A 24 4.81 -2.26 -20.05
CA TYR A 24 4.20 -3.03 -18.96
C TYR A 24 4.47 -2.32 -17.64
N ILE A 25 3.41 -1.93 -16.95
CA ILE A 25 3.47 -1.18 -15.69
C ILE A 25 2.82 -2.04 -14.61
N PRO A 26 3.58 -2.52 -13.61
CA PRO A 26 3.03 -3.37 -12.57
C PRO A 26 2.26 -2.56 -11.52
N THR A 27 1.04 -2.99 -11.19
CA THR A 27 0.30 -2.50 -10.01
C THR A 27 0.34 -3.48 -8.84
N ASP A 28 0.80 -4.71 -9.06
CA ASP A 28 0.97 -5.73 -8.02
C ASP A 28 2.41 -6.25 -7.91
N ASP A 29 2.75 -6.79 -6.73
CA ASP A 29 4.10 -7.25 -6.40
C ASP A 29 4.57 -8.48 -7.18
N THR A 30 3.65 -9.34 -7.63
CA THR A 30 4.02 -10.53 -8.41
C THR A 30 4.53 -10.12 -9.78
N LEU A 31 3.80 -9.23 -10.47
CA LEU A 31 4.22 -8.75 -11.78
C LEU A 31 5.47 -7.86 -11.65
N ALA A 32 5.52 -6.99 -10.65
CA ALA A 32 6.70 -6.16 -10.39
C ALA A 32 7.96 -7.02 -10.15
N TRP A 33 7.83 -8.13 -9.41
CA TRP A 33 8.92 -9.09 -9.22
C TRP A 33 9.36 -9.76 -10.52
N GLN A 34 8.43 -10.09 -11.43
CA GLN A 34 8.73 -10.71 -12.72
C GLN A 34 9.42 -9.74 -13.69
N LEU A 35 8.95 -8.50 -13.76
CA LEU A 35 9.46 -7.49 -14.69
C LEU A 35 10.85 -6.96 -14.31
N ASN A 36 11.29 -7.12 -13.05
CA ASN A 36 12.51 -6.51 -12.54
C ASN A 36 13.55 -7.54 -12.05
N PRO A 37 14.08 -8.43 -12.90
CA PRO A 37 14.97 -9.51 -12.49
C PRO A 37 16.27 -9.04 -11.79
N ASN A 38 16.76 -7.85 -12.14
CA ASN A 38 17.98 -7.27 -11.57
C ASN A 38 17.75 -6.58 -10.21
N HIS A 39 16.51 -6.21 -9.90
CA HIS A 39 16.17 -5.40 -8.71
C HIS A 39 15.20 -6.10 -7.76
N ARG A 40 14.56 -7.19 -8.17
CA ARG A 40 13.57 -7.95 -7.37
C ARG A 40 14.12 -8.53 -6.06
N TRP A 41 15.42 -8.47 -5.82
CA TRP A 41 16.04 -8.83 -4.55
C TRP A 41 15.49 -7.97 -3.40
N VAL A 42 14.99 -6.76 -3.67
CA VAL A 42 14.40 -5.88 -2.63
C VAL A 42 13.19 -6.47 -1.92
N TYR A 43 12.52 -7.45 -2.53
CA TYR A 43 11.43 -8.19 -1.90
C TYR A 43 11.92 -9.13 -0.79
N ASN A 44 13.23 -9.41 -0.71
CA ASN A 44 13.85 -10.12 0.39
C ASN A 44 14.07 -9.17 1.58
N LYS A 45 13.17 -9.26 2.56
CA LYS A 45 13.20 -8.41 3.75
C LYS A 45 14.44 -8.61 4.63
N LEU A 46 15.07 -9.79 4.58
CA LEU A 46 16.34 -10.07 5.26
C LEU A 46 17.47 -9.21 4.64
N LEU A 47 17.58 -9.20 3.32
CA LEU A 47 18.57 -8.36 2.61
C LEU A 47 18.30 -6.86 2.78
N VAL A 48 17.03 -6.45 2.83
CA VAL A 48 16.68 -5.05 3.14
C VAL A 48 17.17 -4.66 4.53
N CYS A 49 17.11 -5.55 5.52
CA CYS A 49 17.71 -5.29 6.84
C CYS A 49 19.24 -5.21 6.77
N GLU A 50 19.87 -6.12 6.03
CA GLU A 50 21.33 -6.14 5.84
C GLU A 50 21.86 -4.85 5.20
N THR A 51 21.24 -4.37 4.12
CA THR A 51 21.65 -3.13 3.43
C THR A 51 21.56 -1.88 4.29
N GLN A 52 20.78 -1.91 5.38
CA GLN A 52 20.63 -0.82 6.34
C GLN A 52 21.46 -1.03 7.61
N GLY A 53 22.19 -2.15 7.74
CA GLY A 53 22.95 -2.49 8.93
C GLY A 53 22.09 -2.78 10.16
N LEU A 54 20.84 -3.20 9.97
CA LEU A 54 19.98 -3.61 11.08
C LEU A 54 20.44 -4.95 11.64
N VAL A 55 20.34 -5.15 12.95
CA VAL A 55 20.47 -6.50 13.53
C VAL A 55 19.32 -7.35 13.00
N HIS A 56 19.60 -8.53 12.47
CA HIS A 56 18.58 -9.42 11.94
C HIS A 56 19.16 -10.84 11.83
N ALA A 57 18.30 -11.85 11.82
CA ALA A 57 18.69 -13.20 11.43
C ALA A 57 17.46 -14.00 10.98
N PRO A 58 17.64 -15.03 10.12
CA PRO A 58 16.58 -16.00 9.89
C PRO A 58 16.18 -16.68 11.21
N HIS A 59 14.99 -17.28 11.24
CA HIS A 59 14.67 -18.25 12.28
C HIS A 59 15.76 -19.37 12.34
N ASP A 60 15.83 -20.09 13.46
CA ASP A 60 16.93 -20.99 13.88
C ASP A 60 18.23 -20.30 14.34
N VAL A 61 18.40 -18.99 14.13
CA VAL A 61 19.46 -18.18 14.76
C VAL A 61 18.83 -17.31 15.85
N PRO A 62 19.03 -17.57 17.15
CA PRO A 62 18.32 -16.86 18.20
C PRO A 62 18.76 -15.39 18.29
N PRO A 63 17.84 -14.45 18.60
CA PRO A 63 18.21 -13.08 18.90
C PRO A 63 18.95 -12.96 20.22
N ALA A 64 19.83 -11.96 20.32
CA ALA A 64 20.58 -11.67 21.54
C ALA A 64 19.69 -11.09 22.66
N ALA A 65 18.58 -10.46 22.31
CA ALA A 65 17.62 -9.87 23.23
C ALA A 65 16.20 -9.88 22.65
N PHE A 66 15.21 -9.82 23.52
CA PHE A 66 13.79 -9.73 23.20
C PHE A 66 13.18 -8.45 23.82
N PRO A 67 12.06 -7.91 23.30
CA PRO A 67 11.27 -8.43 22.18
C PRO A 67 11.89 -8.17 20.80
N VAL A 68 11.51 -9.00 19.82
CA VAL A 68 11.84 -8.81 18.40
C VAL A 68 10.58 -8.90 17.54
N PHE A 69 10.63 -8.31 16.35
CA PHE A 69 9.59 -8.45 15.34
C PHE A 69 9.95 -9.58 14.38
N SER A 70 9.07 -10.56 14.22
CA SER A 70 9.22 -11.68 13.29
C SER A 70 8.26 -11.53 12.11
N LYS A 71 8.73 -11.78 10.89
CA LYS A 71 7.89 -11.81 9.68
C LYS A 71 8.49 -12.72 8.59
N PRO A 72 7.71 -13.14 7.58
CA PRO A 72 8.25 -13.85 6.42
C PRO A 72 9.33 -13.04 5.70
N ILE A 73 10.37 -13.72 5.19
CA ILE A 73 11.43 -13.12 4.37
C ILE A 73 10.85 -12.60 3.05
N TYR A 74 9.94 -13.36 2.44
CA TYR A 74 9.15 -12.97 1.27
C TYR A 74 7.66 -13.07 1.58
N ASN A 75 6.89 -12.07 1.16
CA ASN A 75 5.42 -12.09 1.19
C ASN A 75 4.87 -11.17 0.10
N LEU A 76 4.81 -11.67 -1.15
CA LEU A 76 4.28 -10.89 -2.29
C LEU A 76 2.74 -10.75 -2.25
N ARG A 77 2.06 -11.52 -1.38
CA ARG A 77 0.61 -11.41 -1.16
C ARG A 77 0.26 -10.26 -0.21
N GLY A 78 1.22 -9.77 0.58
CA GLY A 78 1.07 -8.61 1.45
C GLY A 78 0.23 -8.84 2.72
N MET A 79 -0.46 -7.80 3.17
CA MET A 79 -1.36 -7.77 4.34
C MET A 79 -0.70 -8.03 5.70
N GLY A 80 0.63 -7.90 5.81
CA GLY A 80 1.34 -8.21 7.04
C GLY A 80 1.26 -9.68 7.48
N THR A 81 0.75 -10.57 6.60
CA THR A 81 0.50 -11.99 6.91
C THR A 81 1.74 -12.67 7.48
N GLY A 82 1.57 -13.36 8.61
CA GLY A 82 2.64 -14.09 9.29
C GLY A 82 3.52 -13.25 10.22
N SER A 83 3.31 -11.92 10.28
CA SER A 83 4.09 -11.04 11.15
C SER A 83 3.62 -11.12 12.62
N ARG A 84 4.55 -11.01 13.57
CA ARG A 84 4.24 -10.98 15.02
C ARG A 84 5.37 -10.36 15.84
N VAL A 85 5.02 -9.86 17.03
CA VAL A 85 6.00 -9.59 18.09
C VAL A 85 6.31 -10.90 18.82
N VAL A 86 7.58 -11.22 18.98
CA VAL A 86 8.08 -12.33 19.80
C VAL A 86 8.66 -11.75 21.08
N ARG A 87 8.03 -12.03 22.23
CA ARG A 87 8.30 -11.34 23.50
C ARG A 87 9.46 -11.93 24.30
N ASP A 88 9.73 -13.22 24.13
CA ASP A 88 10.74 -13.94 24.88
C ASP A 88 11.24 -15.19 24.14
N ALA A 89 12.27 -15.82 24.69
CA ALA A 89 12.90 -17.01 24.13
C ALA A 89 11.93 -18.21 24.03
N ALA A 90 11.02 -18.37 24.99
CA ALA A 90 10.07 -19.47 24.98
C ALA A 90 9.02 -19.27 23.87
N GLU A 91 8.55 -18.04 23.65
CA GLU A 91 7.71 -17.70 22.51
C GLU A 91 8.46 -17.92 21.19
N TYR A 92 9.73 -17.53 21.10
CA TYR A 92 10.56 -17.78 19.93
C TYR A 92 10.61 -19.27 19.57
N GLU A 93 10.96 -20.15 20.52
CA GLU A 93 11.00 -21.60 20.32
C GLU A 93 9.69 -22.19 19.79
N ARG A 94 8.53 -21.73 20.30
CA ARG A 94 7.21 -22.22 19.86
C ARG A 94 6.77 -21.67 18.51
N THR A 95 7.34 -20.55 18.07
CA THR A 95 6.85 -19.78 16.92
C THR A 95 7.81 -19.79 15.73
N GLN A 96 8.93 -20.50 15.83
CA GLN A 96 9.84 -20.67 14.71
C GLN A 96 9.12 -21.25 13.50
N ALA A 97 9.57 -20.81 12.33
CA ALA A 97 8.90 -21.05 11.07
C ALA A 97 9.93 -20.90 9.95
N PRO A 98 10.10 -21.91 9.07
CA PRO A 98 10.94 -21.78 7.90
C PRO A 98 10.54 -20.57 7.05
N GLY A 99 11.54 -19.88 6.48
CA GLY A 99 11.29 -18.72 5.63
C GLY A 99 10.88 -17.45 6.38
N HIS A 100 10.89 -17.45 7.71
CA HIS A 100 10.79 -16.24 8.53
C HIS A 100 12.15 -15.76 9.01
N PHE A 101 12.20 -14.49 9.39
CA PHE A 101 13.34 -13.86 10.06
C PHE A 101 12.85 -12.95 11.18
N TRP A 102 13.75 -12.56 12.07
CA TRP A 102 13.48 -11.56 13.11
C TRP A 102 14.38 -10.32 12.95
N MET A 103 13.88 -9.20 13.45
CA MET A 103 14.56 -7.90 13.52
C MET A 103 14.15 -7.13 14.80
N PRO A 104 14.90 -6.11 15.23
CA PRO A 104 14.51 -5.25 16.35
C PRO A 104 13.11 -4.65 16.18
N MET A 105 12.46 -4.41 17.32
CA MET A 105 11.28 -3.54 17.36
C MET A 105 11.72 -2.12 16.98
N LEU A 106 11.19 -1.61 15.88
CA LEU A 106 11.44 -0.24 15.44
C LEU A 106 10.44 0.72 16.07
N GLU A 107 10.89 1.94 16.33
CA GLU A 107 10.08 3.02 16.90
C GLU A 107 9.98 4.20 15.91
N GLY A 108 8.86 4.93 15.98
CA GLY A 108 8.59 6.09 15.15
C GLY A 108 7.31 5.95 14.31
N GLU A 109 7.02 6.99 13.52
CA GLU A 109 5.86 7.01 12.62
C GLU A 109 6.01 5.94 11.53
N HIS A 110 4.93 5.21 11.24
CA HIS A 110 4.82 4.31 10.10
C HIS A 110 4.33 5.10 8.88
N VAL A 111 5.18 5.20 7.85
CA VAL A 111 4.90 5.94 6.62
C VAL A 111 5.13 5.05 5.41
N SER A 112 4.15 5.00 4.51
CA SER A 112 4.30 4.41 3.18
C SER A 112 4.64 5.53 2.20
N SER A 113 5.71 5.38 1.42
CA SER A 113 6.19 6.43 0.51
C SER A 113 6.32 5.89 -0.91
N ASP A 114 5.54 6.42 -1.83
CA ASP A 114 5.75 6.21 -3.25
C ASP A 114 6.82 7.18 -3.76
N ALA A 115 7.68 6.67 -4.63
CA ALA A 115 8.68 7.45 -5.34
C ALA A 115 8.74 7.04 -6.81
N VAL A 116 9.10 8.01 -7.65
CA VAL A 116 9.55 7.73 -9.01
C VAL A 116 11.06 7.77 -9.04
N VAL A 117 11.66 6.74 -9.62
CA VAL A 117 13.11 6.59 -9.73
C VAL A 117 13.51 6.57 -11.19
N VAL A 118 14.58 7.30 -11.52
CA VAL A 118 15.20 7.31 -12.84
C VAL A 118 16.68 6.94 -12.67
N ALA A 119 17.08 5.78 -13.20
CA ALA A 119 18.42 5.23 -13.10
C ALA A 119 18.99 5.16 -11.65
N GLY A 120 18.14 4.94 -10.65
CA GLY A 120 18.48 4.91 -9.23
C GLY A 120 18.32 6.26 -8.50
N GLU A 121 18.05 7.35 -9.22
CA GLU A 121 17.80 8.67 -8.64
C GLU A 121 16.30 8.88 -8.39
N PRO A 122 15.85 9.12 -7.14
CA PRO A 122 14.47 9.49 -6.88
C PRO A 122 14.19 10.92 -7.37
N VAL A 123 13.17 11.09 -8.21
CA VAL A 123 12.80 12.36 -8.83
C VAL A 123 11.41 12.87 -8.44
N TRP A 124 10.65 12.07 -7.71
CA TRP A 124 9.34 12.45 -7.18
C TRP A 124 9.03 11.61 -5.93
N TRP A 125 8.27 12.20 -5.00
CA TRP A 125 7.87 11.56 -3.75
C TRP A 125 6.44 11.91 -3.35
N ARG A 126 5.76 10.92 -2.78
CA ARG A 126 4.48 11.09 -2.11
C ARG A 126 4.39 10.18 -0.90
N HIS A 127 3.91 10.72 0.21
CA HIS A 127 3.87 10.02 1.49
C HIS A 127 2.44 9.79 1.93
N SER A 128 2.20 8.64 2.55
CA SER A 128 0.91 8.25 3.09
C SER A 128 1.06 7.77 4.53
N VAL A 129 0.17 8.25 5.39
CA VAL A 129 0.06 7.83 6.81
C VAL A 129 -1.33 7.30 7.09
N GLY A 130 -1.40 6.15 7.76
CA GLY A 130 -2.66 5.48 8.08
C GLY A 130 -3.10 5.77 9.51
N VAL A 131 -4.41 6.01 9.70
CA VAL A 131 -5.01 5.99 11.04
C VAL A 131 -5.44 4.55 11.35
N PRO A 132 -4.75 3.86 12.26
CA PRO A 132 -5.02 2.46 12.54
C PRO A 132 -6.37 2.27 13.25
N LEU A 133 -7.00 1.14 12.97
CA LEU A 133 -8.07 0.53 13.75
C LEU A 133 -7.54 -0.77 14.37
N VAL A 134 -8.42 -1.51 15.06
CA VAL A 134 -8.09 -2.82 15.63
C VAL A 134 -7.75 -3.84 14.53
N ASP A 135 -6.95 -4.85 14.90
CA ASP A 135 -6.70 -6.06 14.10
C ASP A 135 -6.25 -5.82 12.64
N GLY A 136 -5.37 -4.84 12.45
CA GLY A 136 -4.73 -4.54 11.16
C GLY A 136 -5.61 -3.78 10.17
N MET A 137 -6.78 -3.29 10.61
CA MET A 137 -7.61 -2.38 9.82
C MET A 137 -7.10 -0.94 9.91
N PHE A 138 -7.51 -0.10 8.96
CA PHE A 138 -7.25 1.34 8.95
C PHE A 138 -8.56 2.11 8.73
N ASP A 139 -8.79 3.17 9.49
CA ASP A 139 -9.97 4.03 9.34
C ASP A 139 -9.90 4.77 8.00
N TYR A 140 -8.75 5.40 7.76
CA TYR A 140 -8.40 6.07 6.52
C TYR A 140 -6.89 6.27 6.43
N TRP A 141 -6.42 6.56 5.23
CA TRP A 141 -5.07 7.03 4.95
C TRP A 141 -5.12 8.50 4.55
N THR A 142 -4.10 9.27 4.96
CA THR A 142 -3.86 10.62 4.44
C THR A 142 -2.69 10.55 3.47
N VAL A 143 -2.89 10.96 2.24
CA VAL A 143 -1.87 11.16 1.21
C VAL A 143 -1.39 12.60 1.30
N LEU A 144 -0.15 12.79 1.75
CA LEU A 144 0.38 14.08 2.24
C LEU A 144 0.92 14.95 1.10
N ALA A 145 0.49 16.21 1.05
CA ALA A 145 1.10 17.31 0.31
C ALA A 145 2.53 17.53 0.77
N ASP A 146 2.76 17.58 2.07
CA ASP A 146 4.06 17.95 2.57
C ASP A 146 5.13 16.88 2.31
N ALA A 147 6.35 17.37 2.09
CA ALA A 147 7.55 16.55 2.04
C ALA A 147 7.82 15.85 3.37
N ARG A 148 8.60 14.75 3.34
CA ARG A 148 9.17 14.10 4.52
C ARG A 148 10.69 14.05 4.39
N PRO A 149 11.41 15.17 4.65
CA PRO A 149 12.83 15.31 4.31
C PRO A 149 13.74 14.22 4.87
N ARG A 150 13.46 13.72 6.09
CA ARG A 150 14.24 12.64 6.69
C ARG A 150 14.05 11.30 5.97
N ILE A 151 12.84 11.01 5.51
CA ILE A 151 12.54 9.82 4.70
C ILE A 151 13.17 9.99 3.32
N GLU A 152 12.89 11.10 2.63
CA GLU A 152 13.40 11.38 1.29
C GLU A 152 14.94 11.33 1.22
N SER A 153 15.63 11.87 2.23
CA SER A 153 17.09 11.81 2.31
C SER A 153 17.59 10.37 2.53
N ARG A 154 17.12 9.68 3.58
CA ARG A 154 17.62 8.32 3.91
C ARG A 154 17.26 7.30 2.85
N CYS A 155 16.01 7.30 2.43
CA CYS A 155 15.52 6.41 1.38
C CYS A 155 16.15 6.77 0.03
N GLY A 156 16.30 8.05 -0.29
CA GLY A 156 16.97 8.45 -1.53
C GLY A 156 18.42 8.00 -1.61
N ASP A 157 19.18 8.12 -0.51
CA ASP A 157 20.56 7.60 -0.45
C ASP A 157 20.60 6.07 -0.59
N TRP A 158 19.62 5.37 -0.01
CA TRP A 158 19.48 3.93 -0.15
C TRP A 158 19.17 3.54 -1.62
N LEU A 159 18.25 4.24 -2.27
CA LEU A 159 17.90 4.04 -3.69
C LEU A 159 19.11 4.23 -4.59
N ARG A 160 19.83 5.35 -4.45
CA ARG A 160 21.05 5.64 -5.23
C ARG A 160 22.12 4.57 -5.08
N ARG A 161 22.28 4.04 -3.86
CA ARG A 161 23.32 3.04 -3.55
C ARG A 161 22.95 1.64 -4.03
N HIS A 162 21.69 1.24 -3.87
CA HIS A 162 21.28 -0.16 -4.02
C HIS A 162 20.45 -0.44 -5.27
N LEU A 163 19.85 0.59 -5.88
CA LEU A 163 19.02 0.48 -7.08
C LEU A 163 19.58 1.29 -8.26
N ALA A 164 20.91 1.37 -8.37
CA ALA A 164 21.56 1.94 -9.55
C ALA A 164 21.00 1.30 -10.84
N GLY A 165 20.65 2.14 -11.81
CA GLY A 165 20.07 1.72 -13.09
C GLY A 165 18.59 1.29 -13.04
N TYR A 166 17.92 1.32 -11.88
CA TYR A 166 16.48 1.10 -11.80
C TYR A 166 15.72 2.35 -12.28
N THR A 167 14.74 2.16 -13.16
CA THR A 167 13.80 3.20 -13.57
C THR A 167 12.38 2.66 -13.44
N GLY A 168 11.53 3.34 -12.66
CA GLY A 168 10.18 2.88 -12.37
C GLY A 168 9.59 3.53 -11.11
N CYS A 169 8.37 3.14 -10.78
CA CYS A 169 7.74 3.50 -9.52
C CYS A 169 8.13 2.52 -8.42
N ILE A 170 8.34 3.02 -7.20
CA ILE A 170 8.66 2.20 -6.03
C ILE A 170 7.88 2.69 -4.81
N ASN A 171 7.44 1.77 -3.96
CA ASN A 171 6.90 2.06 -2.65
C ASN A 171 7.88 1.61 -1.57
N LEU A 172 8.11 2.46 -0.59
CA LEU A 172 8.96 2.22 0.57
C LEU A 172 8.11 2.38 1.83
N GLU A 173 7.88 1.28 2.54
CA GLU A 173 7.28 1.33 3.87
C GLU A 173 8.38 1.55 4.91
N THR A 174 8.18 2.51 5.81
CA THR A 174 9.19 2.87 6.81
C THR A 174 8.61 3.01 8.19
N ILE A 175 9.38 2.67 9.22
CA ILE A 175 9.13 3.05 10.62
C ILE A 175 10.30 3.91 11.08
N GLY A 176 10.03 5.14 11.50
CA GLY A 176 11.07 6.07 11.95
C GLY A 176 12.15 6.36 10.89
N ALA A 177 11.76 6.36 9.60
CA ALA A 177 12.63 6.47 8.42
C ALA A 177 13.63 5.31 8.22
N THR A 178 13.35 4.14 8.80
CA THR A 178 14.01 2.87 8.50
C THR A 178 13.11 2.06 7.59
N ILE A 179 13.62 1.59 6.45
CA ILE A 179 12.86 0.83 5.47
C ILE A 179 12.53 -0.54 6.06
N ILE A 180 11.25 -0.89 6.10
CA ILE A 180 10.77 -2.20 6.57
C ILE A 180 10.33 -3.08 5.42
N GLU A 181 9.82 -2.50 4.32
CA GLU A 181 9.39 -3.19 3.10
C GLU A 181 9.63 -2.31 1.86
N VAL A 182 9.80 -2.96 0.71
CA VAL A 182 10.04 -2.31 -0.59
C VAL A 182 9.20 -3.02 -1.64
N HIS A 183 8.53 -2.24 -2.49
CA HIS A 183 7.71 -2.73 -3.59
C HIS A 183 8.12 -2.01 -4.88
N LEU A 184 8.41 -2.74 -5.96
CA LEU A 184 8.83 -2.16 -7.26
C LEU A 184 7.63 -1.71 -8.10
N ARG A 185 6.69 -1.03 -7.44
CA ARG A 185 5.43 -0.47 -7.95
C ARG A 185 5.00 0.67 -7.02
N PHE A 186 4.07 1.51 -7.47
CA PHE A 186 3.37 2.46 -6.62
C PHE A 186 2.23 1.79 -5.81
N ALA A 187 1.61 2.52 -4.89
CA ALA A 187 0.38 2.11 -4.21
C ALA A 187 -0.83 2.27 -5.16
N ASP A 188 -1.40 1.15 -5.57
CA ASP A 188 -2.52 1.05 -6.52
C ASP A 188 -3.89 1.44 -5.92
N GLN A 189 -3.97 1.72 -4.61
CA GLN A 189 -5.21 2.08 -3.93
C GLN A 189 -5.69 3.51 -4.23
N TRP A 190 -4.77 4.43 -4.55
CA TRP A 190 -5.11 5.85 -4.74
C TRP A 190 -4.30 6.62 -5.80
N PRO A 191 -3.99 6.07 -7.00
CA PRO A 191 -3.26 6.83 -8.02
C PRO A 191 -4.01 8.09 -8.49
N ASP A 192 -5.33 8.10 -8.40
CA ASP A 192 -6.18 9.27 -8.65
C ASP A 192 -5.89 10.43 -7.69
N LEU A 193 -5.40 10.13 -6.48
CA LEU A 193 -5.04 11.12 -5.45
C LEU A 193 -3.66 11.77 -5.66
N TYR A 194 -2.90 11.34 -6.67
CA TYR A 194 -1.62 11.95 -7.01
C TYR A 194 -1.74 13.18 -7.90
N GLY A 195 -2.91 13.35 -8.52
CA GLY A 195 -3.26 14.53 -9.31
C GLY A 195 -3.43 14.20 -10.79
N ALA A 196 -3.99 15.16 -11.52
CA ALA A 196 -4.27 15.01 -12.95
C ALA A 196 -3.00 14.68 -13.74
N ASN A 197 -3.10 13.79 -14.72
CA ASN A 197 -2.03 13.35 -15.62
C ASN A 197 -0.84 12.63 -14.93
N TRP A 198 -0.95 12.26 -13.65
CA TRP A 198 0.12 11.51 -12.98
C TRP A 198 0.35 10.15 -13.63
N ILE A 199 -0.73 9.44 -13.99
CA ILE A 199 -0.63 8.16 -14.70
C ILE A 199 -0.02 8.33 -16.09
N ASP A 200 -0.34 9.39 -16.83
CA ASP A 200 0.31 9.66 -18.12
C ASP A 200 1.82 9.88 -17.96
N ALA A 201 2.24 10.55 -16.88
CA ALA A 201 3.65 10.71 -16.54
C ALA A 201 4.31 9.35 -16.20
N VAL A 202 3.61 8.46 -15.50
CA VAL A 202 4.06 7.08 -15.26
C VAL A 202 4.18 6.30 -16.57
N VAL A 203 3.22 6.42 -17.49
CA VAL A 203 3.32 5.78 -18.80
C VAL A 203 4.56 6.26 -19.54
N ARG A 204 4.82 7.56 -19.57
CA ARG A 204 6.03 8.11 -20.22
C ARG A 204 7.32 7.65 -19.51
N LEU A 205 7.32 7.54 -18.18
CA LEU A 205 8.46 6.99 -17.44
C LEU A 205 8.83 5.58 -17.94
N TYR A 206 7.84 4.69 -18.05
CA TYR A 206 8.10 3.31 -18.46
C TYR A 206 8.35 3.17 -19.98
N ALA A 207 7.77 4.06 -20.80
CA ALA A 207 7.97 4.06 -22.25
C ALA A 207 9.32 4.67 -22.66
N GLU A 208 9.76 5.73 -21.98
CA GLU A 208 10.85 6.60 -22.44
C GLU A 208 11.97 6.79 -21.41
N GLY A 209 11.78 6.35 -20.16
CA GLY A 209 12.70 6.59 -19.07
C GLY A 209 12.73 8.04 -18.57
N ARG A 210 11.69 8.84 -18.87
CA ARG A 210 11.63 10.26 -18.53
C ARG A 210 10.48 10.57 -17.59
N TRP A 211 10.78 11.37 -16.56
CA TRP A 211 9.79 11.89 -15.63
C TRP A 211 9.58 13.39 -15.86
N GLU A 212 8.34 13.78 -16.19
CA GLU A 212 7.93 15.18 -16.24
C GLU A 212 6.49 15.28 -15.71
N TYR A 213 6.32 15.83 -14.53
CA TYR A 213 5.02 15.89 -13.89
C TYR A 213 4.85 17.26 -13.24
N ASP A 214 3.70 17.88 -13.46
CA ASP A 214 3.37 19.17 -12.85
C ASP A 214 2.72 18.94 -11.49
N GLU A 215 3.41 19.39 -10.44
CA GLU A 215 2.97 19.28 -9.05
C GLU A 215 2.20 20.52 -8.56
N ALA A 216 1.85 21.48 -9.43
CA ALA A 216 1.20 22.74 -9.04
C ALA A 216 -0.11 22.55 -8.23
N CYS A 217 -0.83 21.45 -8.44
CA CYS A 217 -2.08 21.12 -7.75
C CYS A 217 -1.89 20.13 -6.58
N ARG A 218 -0.65 19.92 -6.11
CA ARG A 218 -0.36 19.02 -4.98
C ARG A 218 -1.10 19.50 -3.73
N ARG A 219 -1.81 18.58 -3.09
CA ARG A 219 -2.66 18.82 -1.90
C ARG A 219 -2.76 17.57 -1.04
N ASP A 220 -3.23 17.72 0.20
CA ASP A 220 -3.61 16.56 1.00
C ASP A 220 -4.82 15.87 0.37
N ALA A 221 -4.89 14.55 0.54
CA ALA A 221 -6.01 13.73 0.10
C ALA A 221 -6.19 12.55 1.04
N TYR A 222 -7.32 11.86 0.92
CA TYR A 222 -7.75 10.86 1.89
C TYR A 222 -8.28 9.61 1.20
N SER A 223 -7.88 8.44 1.68
CA SER A 223 -8.42 7.15 1.26
C SER A 223 -9.14 6.51 2.43
N VAL A 224 -10.45 6.68 2.49
CA VAL A 224 -11.33 6.30 3.60
C VAL A 224 -11.85 4.88 3.39
N VAL A 225 -11.68 4.01 4.37
CA VAL A 225 -11.98 2.57 4.21
C VAL A 225 -13.27 2.20 4.93
N LEU A 226 -14.09 1.38 4.27
CA LEU A 226 -15.28 0.76 4.84
C LEU A 226 -15.05 -0.74 5.05
N PHE A 227 -15.25 -1.20 6.28
CA PHE A 227 -15.20 -2.61 6.64
C PHE A 227 -16.58 -3.18 6.99
N GLY A 228 -16.77 -4.41 6.52
CA GLY A 228 -17.82 -5.38 6.82
C GLY A 228 -17.34 -6.43 7.81
N ALA A 229 -18.26 -7.27 8.30
CA ALA A 229 -17.96 -8.46 9.08
C ALA A 229 -17.59 -9.59 8.11
N HIS A 230 -16.67 -10.46 8.54
CA HIS A 230 -16.38 -11.70 7.85
C HIS A 230 -17.56 -12.67 7.88
N GLY A 231 -17.56 -13.65 6.97
CA GLY A 231 -18.53 -14.75 6.95
C GLY A 231 -19.96 -14.37 6.56
N ARG A 232 -20.18 -13.13 6.09
CA ARG A 232 -21.46 -12.64 5.58
C ARG A 232 -21.31 -12.33 4.08
N PRO A 233 -22.29 -12.70 3.23
CA PRO A 233 -22.31 -12.26 1.83
C PRO A 233 -22.66 -10.77 1.72
N TYR A 234 -22.09 -10.10 0.72
CA TYR A 234 -22.37 -8.71 0.38
C TYR A 234 -22.65 -8.61 -1.12
N ASP A 235 -23.55 -7.70 -1.49
CA ASP A 235 -23.82 -7.35 -2.88
C ASP A 235 -23.17 -5.99 -3.20
N HIS A 236 -22.97 -5.68 -4.48
CA HIS A 236 -22.51 -4.35 -4.88
C HIS A 236 -23.63 -3.31 -4.77
N PRO A 237 -23.34 -2.09 -4.31
CA PRO A 237 -24.30 -0.99 -4.40
C PRO A 237 -24.66 -0.74 -5.87
N PRO A 238 -25.94 -0.43 -6.18
CA PRO A 238 -26.34 -0.05 -7.52
C PRO A 238 -25.56 1.19 -8.00
N GLU A 239 -25.21 1.22 -9.28
CA GLU A 239 -24.49 2.33 -9.92
C GLU A 239 -25.09 3.72 -9.61
N PRO A 240 -26.43 3.93 -9.58
CA PRO A 240 -27.01 5.22 -9.20
C PRO A 240 -26.66 5.69 -7.77
N VAL A 241 -26.34 4.76 -6.86
CA VAL A 241 -25.91 5.10 -5.49
C VAL A 241 -24.48 5.65 -5.54
N THR A 242 -23.57 4.95 -6.21
CA THR A 242 -22.17 5.37 -6.32
C THR A 242 -22.02 6.65 -7.16
N ASP A 243 -22.77 6.78 -8.25
CA ASP A 243 -22.75 7.98 -9.11
C ASP A 243 -23.21 9.22 -8.36
N ARG A 244 -24.28 9.10 -7.56
CA ARG A 244 -24.77 10.20 -6.73
C ARG A 244 -23.70 10.64 -5.73
N LEU A 245 -23.00 9.71 -5.09
CA LEU A 245 -21.91 10.05 -4.17
C LEU A 245 -20.76 10.73 -4.92
N LEU A 246 -20.35 10.17 -6.06
CA LEU A 246 -19.26 10.71 -6.91
C LEU A 246 -19.57 12.08 -7.51
N SER A 247 -20.84 12.52 -7.54
CA SER A 247 -21.19 13.89 -7.91
C SER A 247 -20.68 14.95 -6.91
N HIS A 248 -20.28 14.54 -5.71
CA HIS A 248 -19.72 15.45 -4.70
C HIS A 248 -18.28 15.86 -5.07
N PRO A 249 -17.96 17.16 -5.19
CA PRO A 249 -16.65 17.63 -5.69
C PRO A 249 -15.48 17.31 -4.75
N GLY A 250 -15.76 16.98 -3.49
CA GLY A 250 -14.78 16.51 -2.52
C GLY A 250 -14.37 15.04 -2.69
N LEU A 251 -15.04 14.26 -3.54
CA LEU A 251 -14.70 12.87 -3.82
C LEU A 251 -13.91 12.75 -5.14
N SER A 252 -13.09 11.71 -5.20
CA SER A 252 -12.29 11.35 -6.38
C SER A 252 -12.75 10.04 -6.98
N SER A 253 -12.85 8.98 -6.16
CA SER A 253 -13.29 7.65 -6.61
C SER A 253 -13.93 6.84 -5.49
N ILE A 254 -14.73 5.85 -5.87
CA ILE A 254 -15.29 4.84 -4.98
C ILE A 254 -14.94 3.48 -5.57
N GLN A 255 -14.33 2.63 -4.74
CA GLN A 255 -13.96 1.26 -5.07
C GLN A 255 -14.83 0.33 -4.22
N ILE A 256 -15.54 -0.62 -4.85
CA ILE A 256 -16.18 -1.74 -4.13
C ILE A 256 -15.22 -2.92 -4.19
N THR A 257 -14.57 -3.22 -3.07
CA THR A 257 -13.28 -3.94 -3.06
C THR A 257 -13.42 -5.45 -2.86
N PHE A 258 -14.45 -6.04 -3.46
CA PHE A 258 -14.69 -7.47 -3.43
C PHE A 258 -15.46 -7.91 -4.68
N ASP A 259 -15.31 -9.19 -5.04
CA ASP A 259 -16.07 -9.85 -6.08
C ASP A 259 -17.21 -10.65 -5.41
N PRO A 260 -18.49 -10.33 -5.68
CA PRO A 260 -19.62 -10.99 -5.05
C PRO A 260 -19.75 -12.47 -5.47
N ASP A 261 -19.20 -12.84 -6.63
CA ASP A 261 -19.23 -14.21 -7.15
C ASP A 261 -18.05 -15.06 -6.62
N ARG A 262 -17.10 -14.43 -5.93
CA ARG A 262 -15.94 -15.11 -5.33
C ARG A 262 -16.19 -15.39 -3.85
N PRO A 263 -15.87 -16.60 -3.35
CA PRO A 263 -15.94 -16.90 -1.91
C PRO A 263 -15.18 -15.87 -1.06
N ALA A 264 -15.80 -15.45 0.05
CA ALA A 264 -15.26 -14.40 0.92
C ALA A 264 -13.85 -14.74 1.44
N GLU A 265 -13.59 -16.01 1.74
CA GLU A 265 -12.31 -16.51 2.27
C GLU A 265 -11.16 -16.42 1.27
N LEU A 266 -11.47 -16.29 -0.02
CA LEU A 266 -10.47 -16.15 -1.06
C LEU A 266 -10.01 -14.70 -1.27
N HIS A 267 -10.70 -13.73 -0.66
CA HIS A 267 -10.30 -12.33 -0.68
C HIS A 267 -9.15 -12.10 0.32
N ALA A 268 -8.16 -11.29 -0.08
CA ALA A 268 -7.12 -10.85 0.84
C ALA A 268 -7.68 -9.74 1.74
N MET A 269 -7.92 -10.06 3.01
CA MET A 269 -8.56 -9.17 3.98
C MET A 269 -7.76 -9.11 5.29
N PRO A 270 -7.79 -7.98 6.02
CA PRO A 270 -7.21 -7.93 7.36
C PRO A 270 -8.02 -8.82 8.33
N PRO A 271 -7.40 -9.30 9.42
CA PRO A 271 -8.10 -10.13 10.41
C PRO A 271 -9.37 -9.48 10.97
N GLY A 272 -9.34 -8.17 11.23
CA GLY A 272 -10.45 -7.46 11.88
C GLY A 272 -11.73 -7.31 11.07
N GLY A 273 -11.70 -7.41 9.73
CA GLY A 273 -12.89 -7.17 8.92
C GLY A 273 -12.73 -7.40 7.43
N PHE A 274 -13.87 -7.50 6.75
CA PHE A 274 -13.98 -7.69 5.31
C PHE A 274 -14.05 -6.32 4.63
N ARG A 275 -13.07 -5.92 3.83
CA ARG A 275 -13.05 -4.60 3.19
C ARG A 275 -14.13 -4.51 2.12
N LEU A 276 -15.15 -3.67 2.36
CA LEU A 276 -16.29 -3.51 1.47
C LEU A 276 -16.03 -2.45 0.41
N ALA A 277 -15.50 -1.31 0.83
CA ALA A 277 -15.27 -0.19 -0.05
C ALA A 277 -14.08 0.66 0.38
N VAL A 278 -13.53 1.39 -0.59
CA VAL A 278 -12.58 2.48 -0.37
C VAL A 278 -13.12 3.73 -1.07
N VAL A 279 -13.17 4.85 -0.35
CA VAL A 279 -13.58 6.15 -0.87
C VAL A 279 -12.36 7.06 -0.88
N ASN A 280 -11.89 7.40 -2.07
CA ASN A 280 -10.82 8.37 -2.24
C ASN A 280 -11.43 9.76 -2.36
N ALA A 281 -10.89 10.71 -1.60
CA ALA A 281 -11.45 12.04 -1.44
C ALA A 281 -10.36 13.11 -1.29
N TRP A 282 -10.67 14.32 -1.75
CA TRP A 282 -9.88 15.53 -1.51
C TRP A 282 -10.28 16.21 -0.19
N ASP A 283 -11.47 15.89 0.32
CA ASP A 283 -12.01 16.36 1.58
C ASP A 283 -12.35 15.18 2.49
N LEU A 284 -11.76 15.14 3.70
CA LEU A 284 -11.91 14.01 4.60
C LEU A 284 -13.35 13.84 5.08
N GLU A 285 -14.06 14.93 5.35
CA GLU A 285 -15.43 14.88 5.85
C GLU A 285 -16.39 14.40 4.76
N ALA A 286 -16.20 14.82 3.51
CA ALA A 286 -16.92 14.27 2.36
C ALA A 286 -16.66 12.76 2.21
N GLY A 287 -15.41 12.32 2.33
CA GLY A 287 -15.04 10.90 2.29
C GLY A 287 -15.70 10.09 3.41
N ARG A 288 -15.74 10.64 4.63
CA ARG A 288 -16.44 10.03 5.78
C ARG A 288 -17.95 9.97 5.57
N ALA A 289 -18.57 11.05 5.09
CA ALA A 289 -20.00 11.09 4.80
C ALA A 289 -20.39 10.04 3.76
N ALA A 290 -19.65 9.96 2.65
CA ALA A 290 -19.87 8.95 1.62
C ALA A 290 -19.68 7.52 2.16
N ARG A 291 -18.69 7.30 3.03
CA ARG A 291 -18.55 6.01 3.73
C ARG A 291 -19.78 5.67 4.58
N GLU A 292 -20.32 6.60 5.36
CA GLU A 292 -21.51 6.34 6.18
C GLU A 292 -22.75 6.02 5.32
N GLU A 293 -22.91 6.71 4.19
CA GLU A 293 -24.00 6.42 3.25
C GLU A 293 -23.86 5.02 2.62
N LEU A 294 -22.64 4.63 2.24
CA LEU A 294 -22.36 3.27 1.79
C LEU A 294 -22.61 2.25 2.90
N ALA A 295 -22.19 2.53 4.13
CA ALA A 295 -22.41 1.66 5.28
C ALA A 295 -23.91 1.41 5.53
N ALA A 296 -24.73 2.46 5.45
CA ALA A 296 -26.19 2.35 5.56
C ALA A 296 -26.77 1.47 4.43
N TRP A 297 -26.26 1.60 3.21
CA TRP A 297 -26.66 0.75 2.09
C TRP A 297 -26.32 -0.73 2.32
N PHE A 298 -25.12 -1.03 2.83
CA PHE A 298 -24.71 -2.40 3.23
C PHE A 298 -25.47 -2.93 4.47
N GLY A 299 -26.41 -2.19 5.02
CA GLY A 299 -27.19 -2.56 6.19
C GLY A 299 -26.37 -2.56 7.48
N ARG A 300 -25.39 -1.64 7.59
CA ARG A 300 -24.68 -1.33 8.83
C ARG A 300 -25.27 -0.06 9.46
N GLY A 301 -25.51 -0.10 10.77
CA GLY A 301 -25.68 1.12 11.56
C GLY A 301 -24.41 1.98 11.47
N THR A 302 -24.52 3.27 11.83
CA THR A 302 -23.42 4.24 11.79
C THR A 302 -22.12 3.67 12.34
N PHE A 303 -20.99 3.87 11.65
CA PHE A 303 -19.68 3.24 11.92
C PHE A 303 -19.10 3.48 13.33
N GLY A 304 -19.73 4.37 14.12
CA GLY A 304 -19.36 4.68 15.50
C GLY A 304 -19.34 3.49 16.46
N GLU A 305 -20.00 2.37 16.15
CA GLU A 305 -20.08 1.21 17.05
C GLU A 305 -18.82 0.31 17.05
N LEU A 306 -17.97 0.37 16.01
CA LEU A 306 -16.72 -0.41 15.93
C LEU A 306 -15.55 0.18 16.74
N ARG A 307 -15.68 1.41 17.27
CA ARG A 307 -14.66 2.02 18.14
C ARG A 307 -14.71 1.51 19.59
N SER A 308 -15.71 0.71 19.93
CA SER A 308 -16.06 0.33 21.31
C SER A 308 -16.13 -1.18 21.57
N ALA A 309 -15.56 -2.00 20.68
CA ALA A 309 -15.36 -3.43 20.90
C ALA A 309 -13.87 -3.74 21.09
#